data_AF-A0A4R6RCL1-F1
#
_entry.id   AF-A0A4R6RCL1-F1
#
_cell.length_a   1.000
_cell.length_b   1.000
_cell.length_c   1.000
_cell.angle_alpha   90.00
_cell.angle_beta   90.00
_cell.angle_gamma   90.00
#
_symmetry.space_group_name_H-M   'P 1'
#
loop_
_entity.id
_entity.type
_entity.pdbx_description
1 polymer ?
#
loop_
_entity_poly.entity_id
_entity_poly.type
_entity_poly.pdbx_seq_one_letter_code
_entity_poly.pdbx_strand_id
1 'polypeptide(L)'
;MSKGFGVIHRFSEDIDIRIAPPKELEVKTGRHHNKVAHVSSRRAFYDWLATKIRIPGIFQVARDEDFDDEKMRSGGIRLSYAARTAPLAGVKDGILLELGFDDTAPNRPVTISSWAWDTASARGVLVADNRAVDVPCYAPTHTFVEKLQTISTKYRKLGEAQGFTN
;
A
#
# COMPACT_ATOMS: atom_id res chain seq x y z
N MET A 1 7.83 3.98 -1.81
CA MET A 1 8.84 4.88 -2.47
C MET A 1 9.83 4.09 -3.33
N SER A 2 9.81 4.30 -4.65
CA SER A 2 10.85 3.96 -5.65
C SER A 2 11.52 2.56 -5.68
N LYS A 3 10.95 1.54 -5.01
CA LYS A 3 11.42 0.14 -5.12
C LYS A 3 11.49 -0.34 -6.57
N GLY A 4 10.45 -0.07 -7.36
CA GLY A 4 10.45 -0.42 -8.78
C GLY A 4 11.60 0.23 -9.56
N PHE A 5 12.06 1.41 -9.13
CA PHE A 5 13.16 2.13 -9.78
C PHE A 5 14.53 1.82 -9.19
N GLY A 6 14.64 0.93 -8.20
CA GLY A 6 15.91 0.56 -7.60
C GLY A 6 16.64 1.69 -6.88
N VAL A 7 15.96 2.79 -6.53
CA VAL A 7 16.61 3.96 -5.90
C VAL A 7 17.00 3.69 -4.44
N ILE A 8 16.37 2.71 -3.80
CA ILE A 8 16.66 2.30 -2.42
C ILE A 8 17.03 0.81 -2.41
N HIS A 9 18.20 0.49 -1.86
CA HIS A 9 18.73 -0.87 -1.74
C HIS A 9 18.67 -1.40 -0.30
N ARG A 10 17.53 -1.20 0.39
CA ARG A 10 17.29 -1.78 1.71
C ARG A 10 15.97 -2.53 1.72
N PHE A 11 15.86 -3.49 2.62
CA PHE A 11 14.58 -4.10 2.93
C PHE A 11 13.60 -3.02 3.38
N SER A 12 12.40 -3.03 2.82
CA SER A 12 11.32 -2.16 3.25
C SER A 12 10.10 -3.01 3.47
N GLU A 13 9.55 -2.89 4.66
CA GLU A 13 8.36 -3.56 5.13
C GLU A 13 7.15 -3.21 4.26
N ASP A 14 7.00 -1.92 3.93
CA ASP A 14 5.80 -1.44 3.23
C ASP A 14 5.90 -1.52 1.69
N ILE A 15 4.76 -1.82 1.05
CA ILE A 15 4.57 -1.70 -0.39
C ILE A 15 3.24 -1.04 -0.70
N ASP A 16 3.29 0.05 -1.47
CA ASP A 16 2.10 0.75 -1.95
C ASP A 16 1.67 0.13 -3.29
N ILE A 17 0.46 -0.41 -3.36
CA ILE A 17 -0.10 -1.03 -4.57
C ILE A 17 -1.43 -0.38 -4.90
N ARG A 18 -1.61 0.05 -6.15
CA ARG A 18 -2.91 0.50 -6.64
C ARG A 18 -3.69 -0.68 -7.22
N ILE A 19 -4.87 -0.93 -6.67
CA ILE A 19 -5.85 -1.85 -7.23
C ILE A 19 -7.02 -1.03 -7.75
N ALA A 20 -7.25 -1.05 -9.06
CA ALA A 20 -8.40 -0.36 -9.63
C ALA A 20 -9.68 -1.11 -9.26
N PRO A 21 -10.70 -0.43 -8.71
CA PRO A 21 -11.99 -1.07 -8.49
C PRO A 21 -12.62 -1.45 -9.84
N PRO A 22 -13.34 -2.59 -9.91
CA PRO A 22 -14.18 -2.91 -11.06
C PRO A 22 -15.17 -1.76 -11.33
N LYS A 23 -15.44 -1.49 -12.61
CA LYS A 23 -16.33 -0.39 -13.02
C LYS A 23 -17.75 -0.60 -12.46
N GLU A 24 -18.16 -1.85 -12.32
CA GLU A 24 -19.47 -2.29 -11.88
C GLU A 24 -19.74 -1.93 -10.41
N LEU A 25 -18.70 -1.74 -9.59
CA LEU A 25 -18.86 -1.31 -8.20
C LEU A 25 -19.09 0.21 -8.06
N GLU A 26 -18.92 0.97 -9.14
CA GLU A 26 -19.15 2.43 -9.21
C GLU A 26 -18.55 3.23 -8.04
N VAL A 27 -17.38 2.80 -7.55
CA VAL A 27 -16.77 3.31 -6.32
C VAL A 27 -16.52 4.81 -6.40
N LYS A 28 -17.12 5.57 -5.49
CA LYS A 28 -17.03 7.04 -5.50
C LYS A 28 -15.85 7.50 -4.66
N THR A 29 -14.80 8.01 -5.30
CA THR A 29 -13.53 8.37 -4.61
C THR A 29 -13.23 9.87 -4.52
N GLY A 30 -13.95 10.71 -5.27
CA GLY A 30 -13.76 12.17 -5.27
C GLY A 30 -13.86 12.83 -3.88
N ARG A 31 -13.13 13.93 -3.69
CA ARG A 31 -13.02 14.66 -2.40
C ARG A 31 -14.36 15.06 -1.78
N HIS A 32 -15.35 15.41 -2.61
CA HIS A 32 -16.68 15.83 -2.18
C HIS A 32 -17.69 14.67 -2.09
N HIS A 33 -17.27 13.43 -2.36
CA HIS A 33 -18.15 12.26 -2.31
C HIS A 33 -18.39 11.74 -0.88
N ASN A 34 -19.19 12.48 -0.11
CA ASN A 34 -19.43 12.20 1.32
C ASN A 34 -20.84 11.71 1.67
N LYS A 35 -21.74 11.57 0.69
CA LYS A 35 -23.08 10.99 0.90
C LYS A 35 -22.97 9.54 1.38
N VAL A 36 -23.97 9.07 2.13
CA VAL A 36 -24.03 7.68 2.64
C VAL A 36 -23.79 6.66 1.53
N ALA A 37 -24.44 6.80 0.37
CA ALA A 37 -24.24 5.91 -0.77
C ALA A 37 -22.78 5.85 -1.25
N HIS A 38 -22.03 6.95 -1.15
CA HIS A 38 -20.61 6.98 -1.52
C HIS A 38 -19.76 6.22 -0.50
N VAL A 39 -20.04 6.40 0.79
CA VAL A 39 -19.38 5.66 1.89
C VAL A 39 -19.64 4.16 1.72
N SER A 40 -20.89 3.78 1.48
CA SER A 40 -21.27 2.38 1.22
C SER A 40 -20.58 1.80 -0.01
N SER A 41 -20.41 2.57 -1.10
CA SER A 41 -19.70 2.09 -2.30
C SER A 41 -18.23 1.75 -2.03
N ARG A 42 -17.57 2.52 -1.14
CA ARG A 42 -16.17 2.27 -0.75
C ARG A 42 -16.05 1.05 0.15
N ARG A 43 -16.95 0.90 1.14
CA ARG A 43 -17.03 -0.31 1.97
C ARG A 43 -17.23 -1.57 1.13
N ALA A 44 -18.21 -1.54 0.21
CA ALA A 44 -18.49 -2.65 -0.68
C ALA A 44 -17.28 -3.04 -1.54
N PHE A 45 -16.47 -2.06 -1.97
CA PHE A 45 -15.21 -2.34 -2.67
C PHE A 45 -14.19 -3.05 -1.79
N TYR A 46 -14.01 -2.62 -0.54
CA TYR A 46 -13.07 -3.28 0.36
C TYR A 46 -13.51 -4.71 0.70
N ASP A 47 -14.81 -4.91 0.95
CA ASP A 47 -15.39 -6.23 1.22
C ASP A 47 -15.22 -7.13 -0.01
N TRP A 48 -15.54 -6.62 -1.20
CA TRP A 48 -15.30 -7.33 -2.45
C TRP A 48 -13.81 -7.70 -2.60
N LEU A 49 -12.89 -6.76 -2.35
CA LEU A 49 -11.47 -6.99 -2.52
C LEU A 49 -10.96 -8.10 -1.60
N ALA A 50 -11.44 -8.15 -0.35
CA ALA A 50 -11.12 -9.23 0.60
C ALA A 50 -11.52 -10.61 0.07
N THR A 51 -12.60 -10.71 -0.72
CA THR A 51 -13.00 -11.98 -1.37
C THR A 51 -12.15 -12.36 -2.58
N LYS A 52 -11.47 -11.38 -3.20
CA LYS A 52 -10.74 -11.57 -4.47
C LYS A 52 -9.25 -11.80 -4.29
N ILE A 53 -8.66 -11.31 -3.20
CA ILE A 53 -7.23 -11.54 -2.94
C ILE A 53 -6.99 -13.05 -2.76
N ARG A 54 -6.11 -13.59 -3.59
CA ARG A 54 -5.64 -14.98 -3.56
C ARG A 54 -4.13 -14.95 -3.75
N ILE A 55 -3.39 -15.27 -2.70
CA ILE A 55 -1.93 -15.29 -2.69
C ILE A 55 -1.51 -16.65 -2.13
N PRO A 56 -0.68 -17.43 -2.84
CA PRO A 56 -0.17 -18.69 -2.32
C PRO A 56 0.52 -18.52 -0.96
N GLY A 57 0.17 -19.36 0.01
CA GLY A 57 0.70 -19.30 1.38
C GLY A 57 -0.08 -18.40 2.35
N ILE A 58 -0.98 -17.55 1.83
CA ILE A 58 -1.97 -16.84 2.66
C ILE A 58 -3.17 -17.77 2.86
N PHE A 59 -3.47 -18.14 4.10
CA PHE A 59 -4.58 -19.04 4.42
C PHE A 59 -5.85 -18.28 4.81
N GLN A 60 -5.74 -17.00 5.19
CA GLN A 60 -6.89 -16.18 5.56
C GLN A 60 -6.71 -14.76 5.03
N VAL A 61 -7.81 -14.22 4.48
CA VAL A 61 -7.96 -12.83 4.09
C VAL A 61 -9.20 -12.32 4.77
N ALA A 62 -9.07 -11.31 5.63
CA ALA A 62 -10.18 -10.78 6.42
C ALA A 62 -10.18 -9.25 6.40
N ARG A 63 -11.37 -8.66 6.48
CA ARG A 63 -11.51 -7.23 6.74
C ARG A 63 -10.99 -6.92 8.15
N ASP A 64 -10.25 -5.82 8.24
CA ASP A 64 -9.71 -5.29 9.48
C ASP A 64 -10.31 -3.89 9.65
N GLU A 65 -11.49 -3.85 10.27
CA GLU A 65 -12.33 -2.65 10.36
C GLU A 65 -11.75 -1.59 11.32
N ASP A 66 -10.75 -1.94 12.13
CA ASP A 66 -10.04 -0.99 12.99
C ASP A 66 -9.31 0.11 12.18
N PHE A 67 -9.08 -0.14 10.88
CA PHE A 67 -8.46 0.80 9.94
C PHE A 67 -9.48 1.52 9.05
N ASP A 68 -10.77 1.23 9.21
CA ASP A 68 -11.84 1.96 8.53
C ASP A 68 -12.03 3.33 9.20
N ASP A 69 -12.04 4.40 8.40
CA ASP A 69 -12.51 5.70 8.88
C ASP A 69 -14.04 5.84 8.66
N GLU A 70 -14.66 6.81 9.34
CA GLU A 70 -16.10 7.08 9.24
C GLU A 70 -16.59 7.25 7.80
N LYS A 71 -15.72 7.78 6.92
CA LYS A 71 -16.05 8.06 5.53
C LYS A 71 -15.60 6.94 4.58
N MET A 72 -15.03 5.84 5.07
CA MET A 72 -14.47 4.75 4.27
C MET A 72 -13.48 5.24 3.19
N ARG A 73 -12.73 6.31 3.47
CA ARG A 73 -11.56 6.77 2.71
C ARG A 73 -10.33 5.92 3.00
N SER A 74 -10.26 5.32 4.18
CA SER A 74 -9.32 4.26 4.53
C SER A 74 -10.07 2.96 4.83
N GLY A 75 -9.38 1.83 4.68
CA GLY A 75 -9.86 0.55 5.20
C GLY A 75 -8.75 -0.49 5.29
N GLY A 76 -8.95 -1.52 6.11
CA GLY A 76 -7.94 -2.56 6.34
C GLY A 76 -8.32 -3.93 5.79
N ILE A 77 -7.34 -4.64 5.22
CA ILE A 77 -7.43 -6.10 4.99
C ILE A 77 -6.22 -6.77 5.64
N ARG A 78 -6.47 -7.76 6.48
CA ARG A 78 -5.44 -8.60 7.10
C ARG A 78 -5.23 -9.87 6.29
N LEU A 79 -3.98 -10.16 5.95
CA LEU A 79 -3.56 -11.41 5.31
C LEU A 79 -2.80 -12.27 6.32
N SER A 80 -3.34 -13.43 6.67
CA SER A 80 -2.69 -14.36 7.59
C SER A 80 -1.91 -15.42 6.83
N TYR A 81 -0.66 -15.63 7.23
CA TYR A 81 0.22 -16.68 6.72
C TYR A 81 0.73 -17.55 7.87
N ALA A 82 1.10 -18.80 7.57
CA ALA A 82 1.63 -19.69 8.59
C ALA A 82 3.00 -19.20 9.08
N ALA A 83 3.07 -18.75 10.33
CA ALA A 83 4.32 -18.36 10.95
C ALA A 83 5.28 -19.55 11.04
N ARG A 84 6.56 -19.32 10.75
CA ARG A 84 7.64 -20.32 10.87
C ARG A 84 8.54 -20.08 12.10
N THR A 85 8.29 -18.99 12.80
CA THR A 85 9.06 -18.53 13.97
C THR A 85 8.10 -18.24 15.11
N ALA A 86 8.61 -18.21 16.34
CA ALA A 86 7.83 -17.76 17.49
C ALA A 86 7.38 -16.31 17.30
N PRO A 87 6.19 -15.92 17.83
CA PRO A 87 5.75 -14.54 17.83
C PRO A 87 6.77 -13.64 18.54
N LEU A 88 7.02 -12.47 17.95
CA LEU A 88 7.87 -11.45 18.56
C LEU A 88 7.00 -10.40 19.23
N ALA A 89 7.26 -10.14 20.52
CA ALA A 89 6.50 -9.14 21.27
C ALA A 89 6.57 -7.77 20.57
N GLY A 90 5.40 -7.14 20.35
CA GLY A 90 5.28 -5.85 19.67
C GLY A 90 5.22 -5.92 18.14
N VAL A 91 5.40 -7.10 17.53
CA VAL A 91 5.17 -7.29 16.09
C VAL A 91 3.76 -7.79 15.86
N LYS A 92 3.02 -7.12 14.97
CA LYS A 92 1.66 -7.54 14.59
C LYS A 92 1.74 -8.80 13.73
N ASP A 93 0.83 -9.73 13.95
CA ASP A 93 0.71 -10.91 13.11
C ASP A 93 0.06 -10.59 11.76
N GLY A 94 0.51 -11.31 10.72
CA GLY A 94 0.01 -11.17 9.36
C GLY A 94 0.45 -9.88 8.66
N ILE A 95 0.06 -9.75 7.39
CA ILE A 95 0.31 -8.56 6.57
C ILE A 95 -0.94 -7.68 6.61
N LEU A 96 -0.78 -6.40 6.94
CA LEU A 96 -1.84 -5.42 6.80
C LEU A 96 -1.77 -4.80 5.40
N LEU A 97 -2.89 -4.84 4.70
CA LEU A 97 -3.13 -4.01 3.52
C LEU A 97 -3.99 -2.82 3.94
N GLU A 98 -3.39 -1.64 3.96
CA GLU A 98 -4.10 -0.38 4.10
C GLU A 98 -4.60 0.05 2.71
N LEU A 99 -5.91 0.29 2.61
CA LEU A 99 -6.58 0.65 1.37
C LEU A 99 -6.95 2.13 1.43
N GLY A 100 -6.69 2.83 0.33
CA GLY A 100 -7.02 4.24 0.18
C GLY A 100 -7.24 4.60 -1.29
N PHE A 101 -7.49 5.88 -1.55
CA PHE A 101 -7.81 6.39 -2.88
C PHE A 101 -6.92 7.57 -3.23
N ASP A 102 -5.68 7.27 -3.60
CA ASP A 102 -4.71 8.27 -4.04
C ASP A 102 -4.57 8.30 -5.57
N ASP A 103 -4.15 9.46 -6.07
CA ASP A 103 -3.66 9.56 -7.43
C ASP A 103 -2.26 8.97 -7.52
N THR A 104 -2.03 8.20 -8.57
CA THR A 104 -0.74 7.54 -8.85
C THR A 104 -0.23 7.93 -10.23
N ALA A 105 -0.75 9.01 -10.80
CA ALA A 105 -0.23 9.67 -11.99
C ALA A 105 0.62 10.91 -11.61
N PRO A 106 1.72 11.19 -12.33
CA PRO A 106 2.22 10.44 -13.46
C PRO A 106 2.96 9.16 -13.04
N ASN A 107 2.85 8.14 -13.86
CA ASN A 107 3.55 6.87 -13.70
C ASN A 107 4.18 6.43 -15.02
N ARG A 108 5.07 5.44 -14.94
CA ARG A 108 5.58 4.72 -16.11
C ARG A 108 5.64 3.22 -15.81
N PRO A 109 5.51 2.35 -16.82
CA PRO A 109 5.65 0.91 -16.64
C PRO A 109 7.05 0.56 -16.16
N VAL A 110 7.13 -0.35 -15.20
CA VAL A 110 8.38 -0.86 -14.63
C VAL A 110 8.20 -2.33 -14.29
N THR A 111 9.20 -3.15 -14.61
CA THR A 111 9.28 -4.51 -14.09
C THR A 111 9.89 -4.50 -12.69
N ILE A 112 9.12 -4.94 -11.69
CA ILE A 112 9.56 -5.03 -10.30
C ILE A 112 9.98 -6.47 -10.02
N SER A 113 11.23 -6.65 -9.58
CA SER A 113 11.75 -7.91 -9.06
C SER A 113 11.91 -7.89 -7.54
N SER A 114 12.29 -9.02 -6.97
CA SER A 114 12.65 -9.15 -5.56
C SER A 114 14.03 -9.79 -5.43
N TRP A 115 14.76 -9.45 -4.37
CA TRP A 115 16.04 -10.07 -4.07
C TRP A 115 15.95 -11.61 -4.03
N ALA A 116 14.85 -12.14 -3.50
CA ALA A 116 14.61 -13.58 -3.41
C ALA A 116 14.50 -14.23 -4.80
N TRP A 117 13.75 -13.61 -5.72
CA TRP A 117 13.67 -14.05 -7.12
C TRP A 117 15.05 -13.95 -7.78
N ASP A 118 15.68 -12.76 -7.72
CA ASP A 118 16.95 -12.47 -8.41
C ASP A 118 18.05 -13.44 -7.98
N THR A 119 18.12 -13.72 -6.68
CA THR A 119 19.08 -14.68 -6.12
C THR A 119 18.78 -16.12 -6.56
N ALA A 120 17.52 -16.54 -6.56
CA ALA A 120 17.13 -17.90 -6.95
C ALA A 120 17.45 -18.15 -8.43
N SER A 121 17.08 -17.22 -9.31
CA SER A 121 17.34 -17.35 -10.74
C SER A 121 18.83 -17.27 -11.07
N ALA A 122 19.60 -16.39 -10.43
CA ALA A 122 21.04 -16.31 -10.65
C ALA A 122 21.76 -17.62 -10.30
N ARG A 123 21.16 -18.44 -9.42
CA ARG A 123 21.66 -19.75 -9.00
C ARG A 123 21.01 -20.92 -9.77
N GLY A 124 20.16 -20.65 -10.75
CA GLY A 124 19.45 -21.68 -11.52
C GLY A 124 18.44 -22.49 -10.69
N VAL A 125 17.98 -21.96 -9.54
CA VAL A 125 16.93 -22.59 -8.75
C VAL A 125 15.61 -22.40 -9.47
N LEU A 126 14.90 -23.50 -9.73
CA LEU A 126 13.58 -23.47 -10.35
C LEU A 126 12.57 -22.89 -9.34
N VAL A 127 12.15 -21.66 -9.59
CA VAL A 127 11.10 -20.96 -8.84
C VAL A 127 10.07 -20.38 -9.81
N ALA A 128 8.83 -20.25 -9.35
CA ALA A 128 7.80 -19.57 -10.14
C ALA A 128 8.18 -18.10 -10.35
N ASP A 129 8.08 -17.61 -11.59
CA ASP A 129 8.31 -16.20 -11.88
C ASP A 129 7.16 -15.36 -11.31
N ASN A 130 7.44 -14.62 -10.23
CA ASN A 130 6.50 -13.75 -9.56
C ASN A 130 6.83 -12.26 -9.71
N ARG A 131 7.68 -11.90 -10.69
CA ARG A 131 8.00 -10.50 -10.98
C ARG A 131 6.74 -9.77 -11.45
N ALA A 132 6.60 -8.52 -11.03
CA ALA A 132 5.51 -7.67 -11.47
C ALA A 132 5.96 -6.94 -12.75
N VAL A 133 5.58 -7.46 -13.91
CA VAL A 133 6.03 -6.95 -15.22
C VAL A 133 5.21 -5.74 -15.65
N ASP A 134 5.89 -4.71 -16.16
CA ASP A 134 5.31 -3.47 -16.73
C ASP A 134 4.22 -2.81 -15.87
N VAL A 135 4.36 -2.90 -14.54
CA VAL A 135 3.42 -2.31 -13.60
C VAL A 135 3.61 -0.78 -13.60
N PRO A 136 2.53 0.00 -13.74
CA PRO A 136 2.58 1.45 -13.62
C PRO A 136 3.11 1.88 -12.24
N CYS A 137 4.35 2.37 -12.21
CA CYS A 137 4.99 2.84 -10.98
C CYS A 137 5.01 4.37 -10.94
N TYR A 138 4.54 4.93 -9.82
CA TYR A 138 4.50 6.37 -9.60
C TYR A 138 5.88 7.02 -9.75
N ALA A 139 5.94 8.16 -10.44
CA ALA A 139 7.20 8.80 -10.83
C ALA A 139 8.04 9.19 -9.60
N PRO A 140 9.32 8.75 -9.51
CA PRO A 140 10.19 9.05 -8.36
C PRO A 140 10.40 10.54 -8.12
N THR A 141 10.40 11.34 -9.18
CA THR A 141 10.56 12.79 -9.11
C THR A 141 9.41 13.46 -8.36
N HIS A 142 8.17 12.98 -8.57
CA HIS A 142 7.00 13.50 -7.87
C HIS A 142 7.05 13.12 -6.41
N THR A 143 7.34 11.85 -6.13
CA THR A 143 7.51 11.39 -4.74
C THR A 143 8.62 12.14 -4.01
N PHE A 144 9.71 12.48 -4.69
CA PHE A 144 10.79 13.29 -4.13
C PHE A 144 10.31 14.70 -3.73
N VAL A 145 9.61 15.38 -4.64
CA VAL A 145 9.06 16.72 -4.39
C VAL A 145 8.04 16.70 -3.23
N GLU A 146 7.11 15.75 -3.21
CA GLU A 146 6.13 15.58 -2.14
C GLU A 146 6.79 15.38 -0.77
N LYS A 147 7.84 14.56 -0.71
CA LYS A 147 8.58 14.35 0.53
C LYS A 147 9.34 15.60 0.98
N LEU A 148 9.98 16.32 0.07
CA LEU A 148 10.61 17.61 0.39
C LEU A 148 9.59 18.63 0.94
N GLN A 149 8.43 18.74 0.30
CA GLN A 149 7.34 19.60 0.76
C GLN A 149 6.84 19.19 2.15
N THR A 150 6.74 17.88 2.40
CA THR A 150 6.35 17.33 3.71
C THR A 150 7.37 17.71 4.79
N ILE A 151 8.67 17.52 4.52
CA ILE A 151 9.75 17.89 5.43
C ILE A 151 9.72 19.39 5.71
N SER A 152 9.67 20.22 4.66
CA SER A 152 9.61 21.68 4.77
C SER A 152 8.41 22.14 5.61
N THR A 153 7.23 21.58 5.36
CA THR A 153 6.01 21.91 6.10
C THR A 153 6.10 21.51 7.56
N LYS A 154 6.61 20.31 7.87
CA LYS A 154 6.82 19.86 9.25
C LYS A 154 7.85 20.72 9.97
N TYR A 155 8.94 21.08 9.30
CA TYR A 155 9.99 21.95 9.86
C TYR A 155 9.45 23.33 10.24
N ARG A 156 8.68 23.98 9.34
CA ARG A 156 8.06 25.28 9.65
C ARG A 156 7.13 25.21 10.86
N LYS A 157 6.30 24.17 10.94
CA LYS A 157 5.39 23.95 12.08
C LYS A 157 6.13 23.70 13.40
N LEU A 158 7.33 23.10 13.37
CA LEU A 158 8.17 22.95 14.56
C LEU A 158 8.68 24.30 15.07
N GLY A 159 9.10 25.19 14.17
CA GLY A 159 9.49 26.56 14.54
C GLY A 159 8.32 27.37 15.10
N GLU A 160 7.12 27.21 14.53
CA GLU A 160 5.89 27.82 15.06
C GLU A 160 5.55 27.26 16.47
N ALA A 161 5.66 25.96 16.70
CA ALA A 161 5.41 25.33 18.00
C ALA A 161 6.43 25.71 19.09
N GLN A 162 7.68 25.98 18.72
CA GLN A 162 8.72 26.47 19.65
C GLN A 162 8.55 27.95 20.00
N GLY A 163 7.76 28.72 19.24
CA GLY A 163 7.48 30.13 19.50
C GLY A 163 6.35 30.42 20.51
N PHE A 164 5.64 29.40 20.99
CA PHE A 164 4.53 29.53 21.95
C PHE A 164 4.91 29.22 23.41
N THR A 165 6.20 28.99 23.69
CA THR A 165 6.75 29.01 25.05
C THR A 165 7.48 30.33 25.27
N ASN A 166 6.73 31.39 25.59
CA ASN A 166 7.18 32.59 26.31
C ASN A 166 5.97 33.30 26.90
#